data_AF-A0A1F7WZ83-F1
#
_entry.id   AF-A0A1F7WZ83-F1
#
_cell.length_a   1.000
_cell.length_b   1.000
_cell.length_c   1.000
_cell.angle_alpha   90.00
_cell.angle_beta   90.00
_cell.angle_gamma   90.00
#
_symmetry.space_group_name_H-M   'P 1'
#
loop_
_entity.id
_entity.type
_entity.pdbx_description
1 polymer ?
#
loop_
_entity_poly.entity_id
_entity_poly.type
_entity_poly.pdbx_seq_one_letter_code
_entity_poly.pdbx_strand_id
1 'polypeptide(L)'
;MNVDRVKKKYEELKKKREERKRDFWEPKEGINEIRILPNCDLDSEGDFYYDTEYHKSLGPDKKKSCVCLIAEGYEKCPVCDLIKELYKTKDKEDAAFAKEIKRQPRIYWNIVDLKAKEKGVQTMSTGNGVFEDVLGYCANPKYGDLTDPKTGRNITLIFTPSAKSKTTYNEYVVQPDPEQTPLEEPKWLEQMADLKEVYVKVLKPEEIEALIMGEKTEDKKSESKPAKKPEAEKKVEEVTKSCLGKYSGEDQDCLTCAIKEKCLELRKSKIVETPKAETPKAETPKAETPKVAETAPVVDSESKINDIIASIKKKKEAEKKGEQTG
;
A
#
# COMPACT_ATOMS: atom_id res chain seq x y z
N MET A 1 -27.24 -19.18 22.34
CA MET A 1 -26.06 -18.28 22.22
C MET A 1 -26.36 -17.01 23.01
N ASN A 2 -25.49 -16.56 23.93
CA ASN A 2 -25.71 -15.33 24.69
C ASN A 2 -25.23 -14.12 23.86
N VAL A 3 -26.16 -13.26 23.43
CA VAL A 3 -25.89 -12.16 22.51
C VAL A 3 -25.06 -11.06 23.17
N ASP A 4 -25.29 -10.74 24.44
CA ASP A 4 -24.61 -9.62 25.10
C ASP A 4 -23.15 -9.95 25.44
N ARG A 5 -22.84 -11.23 25.72
CA ARG A 5 -21.46 -11.73 25.79
C ARG A 5 -20.73 -11.60 24.45
N VAL A 6 -21.44 -11.78 23.33
CA VAL A 6 -20.90 -11.62 21.98
C VAL A 6 -20.70 -10.14 21.64
N LYS A 7 -21.69 -9.27 21.91
CA LYS A 7 -21.56 -7.81 21.76
C LYS A 7 -20.40 -7.26 22.58
N LYS A 8 -20.26 -7.67 23.85
CA LYS A 8 -19.13 -7.28 24.70
C LYS A 8 -17.81 -7.72 24.08
N LYS A 9 -17.70 -8.97 23.62
CA LYS A 9 -16.49 -9.48 22.97
C LYS A 9 -16.17 -8.76 21.66
N TYR A 10 -17.19 -8.37 20.90
CA TYR A 10 -17.05 -7.58 19.67
C TYR A 10 -16.52 -6.17 19.94
N GLU A 11 -17.11 -5.44 20.90
CA GLU A 11 -16.59 -4.12 21.28
C GLU A 11 -15.21 -4.20 21.95
N GLU A 12 -14.88 -5.27 22.69
CA GLU A 12 -13.51 -5.55 23.16
C GLU A 12 -12.52 -5.72 22.00
N LEU A 13 -12.90 -6.46 20.94
CA LEU A 13 -12.06 -6.68 19.75
C LEU A 13 -11.92 -5.41 18.91
N LYS A 14 -13.00 -4.65 18.72
CA LYS A 14 -13.01 -3.36 18.01
C LYS A 14 -12.19 -2.31 18.77
N LYS A 15 -12.38 -2.18 20.09
CA LYS A 15 -11.54 -1.30 20.92
C LYS A 15 -10.08 -1.70 20.85
N LYS A 16 -9.74 -3.00 20.86
CA LYS A 16 -8.36 -3.46 20.62
C LYS A 16 -7.85 -3.07 19.22
N ARG A 17 -8.69 -3.11 18.18
CA ARG A 17 -8.33 -2.67 16.82
C ARG A 17 -8.03 -1.16 16.76
N GLU A 18 -8.82 -0.35 17.47
CA GLU A 18 -8.61 1.10 17.61
C GLU A 18 -7.42 1.46 18.53
N GLU A 19 -7.11 0.60 19.51
CA GLU A 19 -6.00 0.79 20.47
C GLU A 19 -4.68 0.16 20.03
N ARG A 20 -4.68 -0.67 18.96
CA ARG A 20 -3.51 -0.88 18.11
C ARG A 20 -3.16 0.44 17.42
N LYS A 21 -2.40 1.28 18.13
CA LYS A 21 -1.58 2.32 17.52
C LYS A 21 -0.84 1.69 16.34
N ARG A 22 -0.67 2.47 15.27
CA ARG A 22 0.29 2.16 14.21
C ARG A 22 1.69 2.22 14.82
N ASP A 23 2.12 1.15 15.48
CA ASP A 23 3.49 0.99 15.98
C ASP A 23 4.37 0.51 14.81
N PHE A 24 4.43 1.44 13.87
CA PHE A 24 5.21 1.42 12.66
C PHE A 24 6.69 1.31 13.02
N TRP A 25 7.38 0.38 12.37
CA TRP A 25 8.79 0.15 12.55
C TRP A 25 9.58 0.85 11.45
N GLU A 26 10.64 1.54 11.86
CA GLU A 26 11.59 2.21 10.96
C GLU A 26 12.97 1.60 11.18
N PRO A 27 13.69 1.22 10.10
CA PRO A 27 15.01 0.63 10.20
C PRO A 27 16.02 1.64 10.76
N LYS A 28 16.89 1.17 11.64
CA LYS A 28 18.08 1.90 12.09
C LYS A 28 19.14 1.81 10.99
N GLU A 29 20.01 2.82 10.90
CA GLU A 29 21.17 2.75 10.00
C GLU A 29 22.03 1.51 10.35
N GLY A 30 22.47 0.78 9.32
CA GLY A 30 23.22 -0.46 9.47
C GLY A 30 22.33 -1.70 9.57
N ILE A 31 22.72 -2.65 10.43
CA ILE A 31 22.19 -4.03 10.47
C ILE A 31 20.95 -4.14 11.36
N ASN A 32 19.79 -4.32 10.74
CA ASN A 32 18.55 -4.69 11.39
C ASN A 32 18.30 -6.19 11.19
N GLU A 33 17.87 -6.90 12.24
CA GLU A 33 17.44 -8.30 12.15
C GLU A 33 15.94 -8.34 12.37
N ILE A 34 15.21 -8.81 11.36
CA ILE A 34 13.74 -8.86 11.37
C ILE A 34 13.23 -10.23 10.95
N ARG A 35 12.00 -10.56 11.32
CA ARG A 35 11.24 -11.66 10.74
C ARG A 35 9.99 -11.09 10.08
N ILE A 36 9.82 -11.32 8.77
CA ILE A 36 8.55 -11.06 8.09
C ILE A 36 7.59 -12.19 8.45
N LEU A 37 6.34 -11.83 8.72
CA LEU A 37 5.26 -12.76 9.10
C LEU A 37 4.34 -13.04 7.90
N PRO A 38 3.59 -14.16 7.91
CA PRO A 38 2.68 -14.53 6.82
C PRO A 38 1.45 -13.60 6.75
N ASN A 39 0.49 -13.92 5.89
CA ASN A 39 -0.81 -13.24 5.88
C ASN A 39 -1.46 -13.30 7.28
N CYS A 40 -2.15 -12.21 7.66
CA CYS A 40 -2.85 -12.14 8.94
C CYS A 40 -4.04 -13.13 9.08
N ASP A 41 -4.57 -13.60 7.95
CA ASP A 41 -5.49 -14.72 7.85
C ASP A 41 -4.72 -15.96 7.34
N LEU A 42 -4.41 -16.88 8.26
CA LEU A 42 -3.57 -18.06 7.99
C LEU A 42 -4.26 -19.14 7.15
N ASP A 43 -5.60 -19.07 7.01
CA ASP A 43 -6.39 -19.98 6.19
C ASP A 43 -6.65 -19.42 4.77
N SER A 44 -5.97 -18.32 4.40
CA SER A 44 -6.16 -17.58 3.15
C SER A 44 -4.97 -17.71 2.19
N GLU A 45 -5.27 -17.89 0.90
CA GLU A 45 -4.32 -17.83 -0.23
C GLU A 45 -3.90 -16.38 -0.57
N GLY A 46 -3.99 -15.46 0.40
CA GLY A 46 -3.68 -14.04 0.24
C GLY A 46 -2.22 -13.71 0.56
N ASP A 47 -1.68 -12.68 -0.09
CA ASP A 47 -0.29 -12.27 0.06
C ASP A 47 0.09 -11.90 1.51
N PHE A 48 1.33 -12.19 1.92
CA PHE A 48 1.88 -11.83 3.23
C PHE A 48 2.27 -10.33 3.36
N TYR A 49 2.01 -9.57 2.30
CA TYR A 49 2.31 -8.15 2.16
C TYR A 49 1.05 -7.41 1.70
N TYR A 50 1.13 -6.07 1.64
CA TYR A 50 0.16 -5.28 0.91
C TYR A 50 0.85 -4.18 0.11
N ASP A 51 0.78 -4.24 -1.22
CA ASP A 51 1.32 -3.23 -2.13
C ASP A 51 0.24 -2.26 -2.61
N THR A 52 0.66 -1.01 -2.83
CA THR A 52 -0.16 0.04 -3.44
C THR A 52 0.77 1.19 -3.88
N GLU A 53 0.25 2.24 -4.51
CA GLU A 53 1.04 3.40 -4.92
C GLU A 53 0.55 4.68 -4.22
N TYR A 54 1.46 5.54 -3.77
CA TYR A 54 1.16 6.81 -3.12
C TYR A 54 1.66 7.99 -3.95
N HIS A 55 0.87 9.06 -3.97
CA HIS A 55 1.31 10.40 -4.37
C HIS A 55 1.88 11.14 -3.15
N LYS A 56 2.99 11.86 -3.34
CA LYS A 56 3.70 12.65 -2.31
C LYS A 56 3.85 14.10 -2.79
N SER A 57 4.45 14.97 -1.98
CA SER A 57 4.65 16.39 -2.28
C SER A 57 3.34 17.14 -2.62
N LEU A 58 2.24 16.75 -1.98
CA LEU A 58 0.92 17.33 -2.23
C LEU A 58 0.62 18.49 -1.28
N GLY A 59 -0.25 19.39 -1.74
CA GLY A 59 -0.64 20.62 -1.04
C GLY A 59 0.43 21.71 -1.08
N PRO A 60 0.10 22.95 -0.64
CA PRO A 60 1.01 24.10 -0.74
C PRO A 60 2.33 23.94 0.04
N ASP A 61 2.34 23.11 1.09
CA ASP A 61 3.51 22.87 1.95
C ASP A 61 4.34 21.64 1.56
N LYS A 62 3.94 20.94 0.48
CA LYS A 62 4.51 19.68 -0.03
C LYS A 62 4.65 18.56 1.02
N LYS A 63 3.92 18.61 2.14
CA LYS A 63 4.03 17.59 3.21
C LYS A 63 2.91 16.55 3.17
N LYS A 64 1.86 16.79 2.39
CA LYS A 64 0.73 15.86 2.28
C LYS A 64 1.03 14.74 1.28
N SER A 65 0.37 13.60 1.49
CA SER A 65 0.40 12.44 0.60
C SER A 65 -0.96 11.74 0.61
N CYS A 66 -1.28 10.99 -0.44
CA CYS A 66 -2.49 10.18 -0.53
C CYS A 66 -2.24 8.90 -1.32
N VAL A 67 -3.11 7.90 -1.13
CA VAL A 67 -3.12 6.70 -1.97
C VAL A 67 -3.54 7.08 -3.40
N CYS A 68 -2.94 6.45 -4.41
CA CYS A 68 -3.36 6.56 -5.79
C CYS A 68 -4.64 5.75 -5.99
N LEU A 69 -5.77 6.41 -6.27
CA LEU A 69 -7.05 5.70 -6.42
C LEU A 69 -7.02 4.66 -7.56
N ILE A 70 -6.21 4.89 -8.61
CA ILE A 70 -6.06 3.94 -9.72
C ILE A 70 -5.30 2.67 -9.28
N ALA A 71 -4.39 2.76 -8.30
CA ALA A 71 -3.76 1.57 -7.70
C ALA A 71 -4.76 0.77 -6.85
N GLU A 72 -5.69 1.45 -6.18
CA GLU A 72 -6.81 0.84 -5.44
C GLU A 72 -8.00 0.43 -6.34
N GLY A 73 -7.82 0.40 -7.67
CA GLY A 73 -8.81 -0.12 -8.63
C GLY A 73 -9.92 0.85 -9.05
N TYR A 74 -9.83 2.14 -8.70
CA TYR A 74 -10.78 3.16 -9.17
C TYR A 74 -10.42 3.67 -10.57
N GLU A 75 -11.42 4.00 -11.39
CA GLU A 75 -11.22 4.47 -12.78
C GLU A 75 -10.40 5.77 -12.91
N LYS A 76 -10.42 6.64 -11.89
CA LYS A 76 -9.85 7.99 -11.93
C LYS A 76 -9.16 8.35 -10.61
N CYS A 77 -8.13 9.18 -10.69
CA CYS A 77 -7.43 9.71 -9.53
C CYS A 77 -7.03 11.18 -9.81
N PRO A 78 -7.52 12.17 -9.02
CA PRO A 78 -7.29 13.58 -9.31
C PRO A 78 -5.82 13.98 -9.42
N VAL A 79 -4.90 13.34 -8.68
CA VAL A 79 -3.46 13.60 -8.82
C VAL A 79 -2.93 13.04 -10.14
N CYS A 80 -3.37 11.85 -10.58
CA CYS A 80 -2.99 11.31 -11.88
C CYS A 80 -3.49 12.15 -13.05
N ASP A 81 -4.67 12.77 -12.91
CA ASP A 81 -5.21 13.67 -13.93
C ASP A 81 -4.51 15.04 -13.91
N LEU A 82 -4.19 15.59 -12.72
CA LEU A 82 -3.31 16.75 -12.57
C LEU A 82 -1.93 16.53 -13.24
N ILE A 83 -1.31 15.37 -13.05
CA ILE A 83 -0.03 15.01 -13.69
C ILE A 83 -0.14 15.06 -15.22
N LYS A 84 -1.27 14.62 -15.81
CA LYS A 84 -1.51 14.70 -17.26
C LYS A 84 -1.61 16.15 -17.72
N GLU A 85 -2.31 17.02 -16.97
CA GLU A 85 -2.43 18.44 -17.32
C GLU A 85 -1.10 19.19 -17.19
N LEU A 86 -0.30 18.91 -16.16
CA LEU A 86 1.05 19.48 -16.01
C LEU A 86 1.97 19.09 -17.18
N TYR A 87 1.96 17.83 -17.65
CA TYR A 87 2.73 17.46 -18.84
C TYR A 87 2.20 18.07 -20.15
N LYS A 88 0.92 18.47 -20.23
CA LYS A 88 0.34 19.14 -21.40
C LYS A 88 0.78 20.60 -21.57
N THR A 89 1.15 21.31 -20.49
CA THR A 89 1.61 22.71 -20.59
C THR A 89 2.94 22.83 -21.33
N LYS A 90 3.75 21.76 -21.29
CA LYS A 90 5.13 21.66 -21.80
C LYS A 90 6.11 22.60 -21.10
N ASP A 91 5.73 23.20 -19.98
CA ASP A 91 6.66 23.95 -19.13
C ASP A 91 7.61 23.01 -18.37
N LYS A 92 8.81 23.51 -18.04
CA LYS A 92 9.87 22.74 -17.37
C LYS A 92 9.64 22.60 -15.86
N GLU A 93 9.04 23.60 -15.21
CA GLU A 93 8.73 23.59 -13.78
C GLU A 93 7.49 22.72 -13.53
N ASP A 94 6.45 22.83 -14.37
CA ASP A 94 5.31 21.91 -14.38
C ASP A 94 5.76 20.45 -14.60
N ALA A 95 6.61 20.20 -15.60
CA ALA A 95 7.14 18.86 -15.88
C ALA A 95 8.14 18.34 -14.82
N ALA A 96 8.66 19.20 -13.94
CA ALA A 96 9.42 18.80 -12.76
C ALA A 96 8.48 18.43 -11.61
N PHE A 97 7.48 19.26 -11.32
CA PHE A 97 6.46 18.99 -10.30
C PHE A 97 5.65 17.71 -10.63
N ALA A 98 5.31 17.49 -11.89
CA ALA A 98 4.65 16.26 -12.38
C ALA A 98 5.49 14.98 -12.22
N LYS A 99 6.82 15.10 -12.05
CA LYS A 99 7.70 13.97 -11.66
C LYS A 99 7.76 13.82 -10.15
N GLU A 100 7.77 14.92 -9.41
CA GLU A 100 7.80 14.95 -7.95
C GLU A 100 6.54 14.30 -7.34
N ILE A 101 5.35 14.70 -7.80
CA ILE A 101 4.06 14.16 -7.32
C ILE A 101 3.67 12.84 -8.00
N LYS A 102 4.51 12.28 -8.88
CA LYS A 102 4.25 11.00 -9.55
C LYS A 102 4.03 9.90 -8.50
N ARG A 103 3.07 9.02 -8.74
CA ARG A 103 2.79 7.87 -7.87
C ARG A 103 4.06 7.02 -7.69
N GLN A 104 4.33 6.63 -6.45
CA GLN A 104 5.47 5.81 -6.03
C GLN A 104 4.97 4.57 -5.28
N PRO A 105 5.51 3.37 -5.55
CA PRO A 105 5.06 2.16 -4.88
C PRO A 105 5.40 2.17 -3.39
N ARG A 106 4.57 1.48 -2.61
CA ARG A 106 4.70 1.31 -1.16
C ARG A 106 4.16 -0.07 -0.78
N ILE A 107 5.03 -0.90 -0.18
CA ILE A 107 4.67 -2.25 0.25
C ILE A 107 4.71 -2.29 1.77
N TYR A 108 3.63 -2.77 2.40
CA TYR A 108 3.48 -2.95 3.84
C TYR A 108 3.69 -4.42 4.24
N TRP A 109 4.20 -4.63 5.45
CA TRP A 109 4.58 -5.95 5.96
C TRP A 109 4.29 -6.06 7.46
N ASN A 110 3.76 -7.19 7.92
CA ASN A 110 3.81 -7.55 9.33
C ASN A 110 5.22 -8.10 9.64
N ILE A 111 5.88 -7.55 10.67
CA ILE A 111 7.24 -7.96 11.08
C ILE A 111 7.41 -8.07 12.60
N VAL A 112 8.49 -8.72 13.02
CA VAL A 112 9.04 -8.65 14.38
C VAL A 112 10.48 -8.13 14.30
N ASP A 113 10.83 -7.14 15.14
CA ASP A 113 12.21 -6.70 15.37
C ASP A 113 12.90 -7.71 16.30
N LEU A 114 13.85 -8.50 15.79
CA LEU A 114 14.49 -9.58 16.55
C LEU A 114 15.44 -9.04 17.64
N LYS A 115 15.78 -7.75 17.59
CA LYS A 115 16.53 -7.03 18.64
C LYS A 115 15.62 -6.29 19.63
N ALA A 116 14.29 -6.39 19.46
CA ALA A 116 13.29 -5.75 20.31
C ALA A 116 11.96 -6.55 20.36
N LYS A 117 12.08 -7.86 20.55
CA LYS A 117 10.97 -8.85 20.54
C LYS A 117 9.85 -8.52 21.55
N GLU A 118 10.17 -7.80 22.62
CA GLU A 118 9.21 -7.35 23.64
C GLU A 118 8.12 -6.41 23.11
N LYS A 119 8.33 -5.79 21.94
CA LYS A 119 7.33 -4.96 21.25
C LYS A 119 6.26 -5.79 20.52
N GLY A 120 6.50 -7.08 20.31
CA GLY A 120 5.63 -7.94 19.51
C GLY A 120 5.62 -7.56 18.03
N VAL A 121 4.48 -7.77 17.37
CA VAL A 121 4.34 -7.48 15.94
C VAL A 121 4.24 -5.98 15.67
N GLN A 122 5.08 -5.53 14.75
CA GLN A 122 5.10 -4.17 14.21
C GLN A 122 4.82 -4.19 12.70
N THR A 123 4.47 -3.04 12.11
CA THR A 123 4.34 -2.91 10.66
C THR A 123 5.52 -2.15 10.07
N MET A 124 6.22 -2.75 9.10
CA MET A 124 7.21 -2.07 8.26
C MET A 124 6.55 -1.63 6.94
N SER A 125 7.10 -0.63 6.24
CA SER A 125 6.83 -0.49 4.80
C SER A 125 8.00 0.07 4.01
N THR A 126 8.12 -0.39 2.77
CA THR A 126 9.30 -0.24 1.90
C THR A 126 8.90 0.20 0.49
N GLY A 127 9.89 0.49 -0.35
CA GLY A 127 9.70 0.61 -1.81
C GLY A 127 10.03 -0.71 -2.54
N ASN A 128 9.91 -0.68 -3.87
CA ASN A 128 10.02 -1.86 -4.74
C ASN A 128 11.29 -2.71 -4.56
N GLY A 129 12.49 -2.13 -4.38
CA GLY A 129 13.73 -2.93 -4.32
C GLY A 129 13.70 -4.02 -3.24
N VAL A 130 13.23 -3.69 -2.03
CA VAL A 130 13.08 -4.70 -0.94
C VAL A 130 11.99 -5.72 -1.24
N PHE A 131 10.95 -5.33 -1.97
CA PHE A 131 9.85 -6.22 -2.37
C PHE A 131 10.29 -7.20 -3.46
N GLU A 132 10.99 -6.71 -4.49
CA GLU A 132 11.60 -7.49 -5.56
C GLU A 132 12.66 -8.46 -5.03
N ASP A 133 13.52 -8.03 -4.10
CA ASP A 133 14.46 -8.91 -3.39
C ASP A 133 13.71 -10.03 -2.62
N VAL A 134 12.75 -9.68 -1.77
CA VAL A 134 12.01 -10.65 -0.94
C VAL A 134 11.25 -11.67 -1.79
N LEU A 135 10.55 -11.22 -2.84
CA LEU A 135 9.87 -12.12 -3.78
C LEU A 135 10.87 -12.97 -4.58
N GLY A 136 12.03 -12.43 -4.96
CA GLY A 136 13.11 -13.17 -5.62
C GLY A 136 13.69 -14.29 -4.75
N TYR A 137 13.75 -14.08 -3.43
CA TYR A 137 14.07 -15.14 -2.48
C TYR A 137 12.94 -16.16 -2.31
N CYS A 138 11.67 -15.72 -2.17
CA CYS A 138 10.53 -16.66 -2.08
C CYS A 138 10.38 -17.55 -3.33
N ALA A 139 10.65 -17.00 -4.52
CA ALA A 139 10.63 -17.73 -5.79
C ALA A 139 11.83 -18.69 -5.98
N ASN A 140 12.84 -18.64 -5.10
CA ASN A 140 14.01 -19.51 -5.17
C ASN A 140 13.79 -20.80 -4.36
N PRO A 141 13.78 -22.01 -4.99
CA PRO A 141 13.51 -23.27 -4.29
C PRO A 141 14.47 -23.63 -3.14
N LYS A 142 15.65 -22.98 -3.06
CA LYS A 142 16.57 -23.13 -1.92
C LYS A 142 16.07 -22.41 -0.67
N TYR A 143 15.41 -21.27 -0.85
CA TYR A 143 14.94 -20.43 0.24
C TYR A 143 13.49 -20.77 0.63
N GLY A 144 12.61 -20.87 -0.37
CA GLY A 144 11.18 -21.10 -0.17
C GLY A 144 10.49 -19.90 0.49
N ASP A 145 9.27 -20.11 0.99
CA ASP A 145 8.56 -19.09 1.76
C ASP A 145 9.39 -18.65 2.99
N LEU A 146 9.75 -17.37 3.03
CA LEU A 146 10.49 -16.78 4.15
C LEU A 146 9.60 -16.59 5.39
N THR A 147 8.27 -16.59 5.23
CA THR A 147 7.33 -16.20 6.28
C THR A 147 6.81 -17.36 7.13
N ASP A 148 6.76 -18.58 6.58
CA ASP A 148 6.15 -19.76 7.23
C ASP A 148 6.50 -19.89 8.73
N PRO A 149 5.50 -20.08 9.61
CA PRO A 149 5.70 -20.14 11.05
C PRO A 149 6.68 -21.20 11.57
N LYS A 150 7.02 -22.24 10.78
CA LYS A 150 7.83 -23.40 11.20
C LYS A 150 9.16 -23.50 10.45
N THR A 151 9.18 -23.07 9.19
CA THR A 151 10.23 -23.31 8.20
C THR A 151 10.66 -22.04 7.44
N GLY A 152 10.01 -20.91 7.72
CA GLY A 152 10.46 -19.60 7.26
C GLY A 152 11.80 -19.18 7.88
N ARG A 153 12.25 -17.97 7.54
CA ARG A 153 13.63 -17.51 7.76
C ARG A 153 13.63 -16.11 8.35
N ASN A 154 14.62 -15.83 9.20
CA ASN A 154 14.89 -14.46 9.61
C ASN A 154 15.65 -13.73 8.50
N ILE A 155 15.62 -12.40 8.53
CA ILE A 155 16.16 -11.54 7.48
C ILE A 155 17.03 -10.47 8.13
N THR A 156 18.30 -10.44 7.72
CA THR A 156 19.16 -9.26 7.89
C THR A 156 18.76 -8.22 6.85
N LEU A 157 18.27 -7.07 7.32
CA LEU A 157 17.95 -5.89 6.51
C LEU A 157 19.00 -4.81 6.80
N ILE A 158 19.94 -4.64 5.87
CA ILE A 158 20.94 -3.57 5.95
C ILE A 158 20.32 -2.30 5.36
N PHE A 159 20.30 -1.21 6.13
CA PHE A 159 19.75 0.08 5.70
C PHE A 159 20.83 1.18 5.68
N THR A 160 20.96 1.85 4.54
CA THR A 160 21.80 3.05 4.36
C THR A 160 20.92 4.25 4.01
N PRO A 161 20.86 5.31 4.85
CA PRO A 161 20.05 6.49 4.56
C PRO A 161 20.61 7.29 3.38
N SER A 162 19.75 8.02 2.66
CA SER A 162 20.14 8.80 1.46
C SER A 162 21.33 9.73 1.67
N ALA A 163 21.51 10.32 2.85
CA ALA A 163 22.66 11.16 3.20
C ALA A 163 24.02 10.43 3.24
N LYS A 164 24.03 9.10 3.14
CA LYS A 164 25.21 8.21 3.11
C LYS A 164 25.19 7.23 1.92
N SER A 165 24.12 7.22 1.15
CA SER A 165 23.97 6.47 -0.11
C SER A 165 24.86 7.06 -1.21
N LYS A 166 25.14 6.27 -2.26
CA LYS A 166 25.72 6.79 -3.52
C LYS A 166 24.65 7.37 -4.47
N THR A 167 23.39 7.29 -4.06
CA THR A 167 22.20 7.78 -4.75
C THR A 167 21.53 8.88 -3.91
N THR A 168 20.53 9.56 -4.46
CA THR A 168 19.68 10.50 -3.71
C THR A 168 18.58 9.82 -2.87
N TYR A 169 18.61 8.49 -2.74
CA TYR A 169 17.56 7.67 -2.14
C TYR A 169 18.09 6.77 -1.02
N ASN A 170 17.18 6.23 -0.21
CA ASN A 170 17.52 5.23 0.80
C ASN A 170 17.89 3.90 0.11
N GLU A 171 19.07 3.37 0.43
CA GLU A 171 19.54 2.05 -0.01
C GLU A 171 19.18 0.98 1.02
N TYR A 172 18.80 -0.20 0.55
CA TYR A 172 18.50 -1.38 1.35
C TYR A 172 19.18 -2.60 0.74
N VAL A 173 19.59 -3.56 1.58
CA VAL A 173 20.03 -4.90 1.15
C VAL A 173 19.32 -5.94 2.00
N VAL A 174 18.63 -6.87 1.34
CA VAL A 174 17.91 -7.99 1.97
C VAL A 174 18.79 -9.24 1.98
N GLN A 175 18.98 -9.85 3.15
CA GLN A 175 19.77 -11.07 3.32
C GLN A 175 19.03 -12.05 4.25
N PRO A 176 18.22 -12.99 3.70
CA PRO A 176 17.60 -14.04 4.50
C PRO A 176 18.63 -15.07 4.98
N ASP A 177 18.45 -15.56 6.20
CA ASP A 177 19.35 -16.53 6.82
C ASP A 177 19.45 -17.83 5.98
N PRO A 178 20.64 -18.46 5.90
CA PRO A 178 20.84 -19.69 5.14
C PRO A 178 20.11 -20.89 5.74
N GLU A 179 19.73 -20.80 7.01
CA GLU A 179 19.04 -21.82 7.80
C GLU A 179 17.56 -21.45 8.01
N GLN A 180 16.72 -22.45 8.31
CA GLN A 180 15.29 -22.25 8.60
C GLN A 180 15.07 -22.13 10.10
N THR A 181 14.22 -21.19 10.51
CA THR A 181 14.02 -20.84 11.92
C THR A 181 12.52 -20.76 12.22
N PRO A 182 11.96 -21.64 13.08
CA PRO A 182 10.59 -21.52 13.55
C PRO A 182 10.33 -20.18 14.27
N LEU A 183 9.09 -19.71 14.29
CA LEU A 183 8.72 -18.53 15.10
C LEU A 183 8.83 -18.85 16.60
N GLU A 184 9.64 -18.06 17.31
CA GLU A 184 9.88 -18.23 18.75
C GLU A 184 8.62 -18.04 19.60
N GLU A 185 7.75 -17.10 19.24
CA GLU A 185 6.50 -16.83 19.96
C GLU A 185 5.28 -16.92 19.03
N PRO A 186 4.56 -18.07 18.97
CA PRO A 186 3.37 -18.23 18.13
C PRO A 186 2.28 -17.19 18.36
N LYS A 187 2.23 -16.57 19.55
CA LYS A 187 1.32 -15.47 19.90
C LYS A 187 1.47 -14.23 18.99
N TRP A 188 2.58 -14.07 18.27
CA TRP A 188 2.75 -13.00 17.29
C TRP A 188 1.74 -13.12 16.14
N LEU A 189 1.33 -14.34 15.78
CA LEU A 189 0.35 -14.55 14.72
C LEU A 189 -1.02 -13.93 15.07
N GLU A 190 -1.42 -13.97 16.34
CA GLU A 190 -2.65 -13.30 16.84
C GLU A 190 -2.55 -11.76 16.88
N GLN A 191 -1.34 -11.20 16.78
CA GLN A 191 -1.10 -9.75 16.87
C GLN A 191 -1.10 -9.04 15.51
N MET A 192 -0.97 -9.80 14.41
CA MET A 192 -0.82 -9.29 13.04
C MET A 192 -1.92 -8.30 12.64
N ALA A 193 -1.52 -7.26 11.92
CA ALA A 193 -2.44 -6.27 11.36
C ALA A 193 -2.98 -6.75 10.00
N ASP A 194 -4.26 -6.45 9.74
CA ASP A 194 -4.74 -6.34 8.36
C ASP A 194 -4.03 -5.12 7.75
N LEU A 195 -3.12 -5.39 6.81
CA LEU A 195 -2.25 -4.37 6.23
C LEU A 195 -3.04 -3.39 5.36
N LYS A 196 -4.14 -3.84 4.72
CA LYS A 196 -5.02 -2.99 3.92
C LYS A 196 -5.85 -2.09 4.83
N GLU A 197 -6.56 -2.65 5.81
CA GLU A 197 -7.47 -1.91 6.70
C GLU A 197 -6.72 -0.85 7.53
N VAL A 198 -5.52 -1.14 8.02
CA VAL A 198 -4.80 -0.24 8.94
C VAL A 198 -4.08 0.92 8.23
N TYR A 199 -3.63 0.74 6.99
CA TYR A 199 -2.76 1.71 6.29
C TYR A 199 -3.39 2.39 5.06
N VAL A 200 -4.43 1.82 4.45
CA VAL A 200 -5.07 2.38 3.26
C VAL A 200 -6.28 3.25 3.64
N LYS A 201 -6.03 4.50 4.08
CA LYS A 201 -7.08 5.55 4.06
C LYS A 201 -7.30 5.98 2.60
N VAL A 202 -8.16 5.27 1.87
CA VAL A 202 -8.66 5.74 0.58
C VAL A 202 -9.44 7.05 0.82
N LEU A 203 -8.94 8.15 0.27
CA LEU A 203 -9.63 9.44 0.26
C LEU A 203 -10.60 9.48 -0.91
N LYS A 204 -11.71 10.20 -0.77
CA LYS A 204 -12.60 10.48 -1.89
C LYS A 204 -11.93 11.43 -2.89
N PRO A 205 -12.35 11.45 -4.17
CA PRO A 205 -11.82 12.39 -5.16
C PRO A 205 -11.86 13.84 -4.68
N GLU A 206 -12.96 14.27 -4.05
CA GLU A 206 -13.16 15.65 -3.58
C GLU A 206 -12.21 16.00 -2.41
N GLU A 207 -11.92 15.03 -1.54
CA GLU A 207 -10.95 15.18 -0.44
C GLU A 207 -9.52 15.29 -0.99
N ILE A 208 -9.18 14.51 -2.02
CA ILE A 208 -7.88 14.63 -2.72
C ILE A 208 -7.76 15.98 -3.43
N GLU A 209 -8.83 16.46 -4.06
CA GLU A 209 -8.83 17.76 -4.72
C GLU A 209 -8.63 18.92 -3.73
N ALA A 210 -9.34 18.92 -2.60
CA ALA A 210 -9.14 19.90 -1.54
C ALA A 210 -7.72 19.82 -0.93
N LEU A 211 -7.19 18.60 -0.76
CA LEU A 211 -5.83 18.32 -0.29
C LEU A 211 -4.77 18.95 -1.22
N ILE A 212 -4.90 18.76 -2.54
CA ILE A 212 -4.08 19.42 -3.58
C ILE A 212 -4.23 20.95 -3.48
N MET A 213 -5.47 21.44 -3.42
CA MET A 213 -5.80 22.87 -3.48
C MET A 213 -5.50 23.65 -2.19
N GLY A 214 -4.90 23.02 -1.18
CA GLY A 214 -4.55 23.64 0.10
C GLY A 214 -5.76 24.01 0.96
N GLU A 215 -6.95 23.54 0.59
CA GLU A 215 -8.18 23.85 1.30
C GLU A 215 -8.23 23.10 2.63
N LYS A 216 -8.85 23.72 3.63
CA LYS A 216 -9.05 23.11 4.95
C LYS A 216 -10.22 22.14 4.86
N THR A 217 -9.93 20.92 4.41
CA THR A 217 -10.69 19.76 4.89
C THR A 217 -10.63 19.75 6.42
N GLU A 218 -11.75 19.49 7.10
CA GLU A 218 -11.74 19.20 8.54
C GLU A 218 -11.23 17.77 8.81
N ASP A 219 -10.03 17.47 8.30
CA ASP A 219 -9.37 16.20 8.51
C ASP A 219 -9.07 16.00 9.99
N LYS A 220 -9.62 14.92 10.57
CA LYS A 220 -9.22 14.41 11.88
C LYS A 220 -7.80 13.81 11.82
N LYS A 221 -6.82 14.72 11.75
CA LYS A 221 -5.39 14.58 12.01
C LYS A 221 -4.75 13.24 11.58
N SER A 222 -4.47 13.09 10.29
CA SER A 222 -3.47 12.14 9.81
C SER A 222 -2.03 12.64 10.07
N GLU A 223 -1.63 12.72 11.34
CA GLU A 223 -0.26 13.02 11.75
C GLU A 223 0.39 11.84 12.47
N SER A 224 1.64 11.55 12.12
CA SER A 224 2.45 10.48 12.72
C SER A 224 3.05 10.91 14.07
N LYS A 225 2.24 10.82 15.14
CA LYS A 225 2.56 11.05 16.57
C LYS A 225 2.91 12.52 16.94
N PRO A 226 2.78 12.94 18.23
CA PRO A 226 2.37 12.16 19.40
C PRO A 226 0.96 12.47 19.96
N ALA A 227 0.20 11.39 20.17
CA ALA A 227 -0.83 11.14 21.19
C ALA A 227 -1.67 12.28 21.82
N LYS A 228 -2.99 12.25 21.53
CA LYS A 228 -4.08 12.28 22.54
C LYS A 228 -5.36 11.64 21.97
N LYS A 229 -6.05 10.81 22.77
CA LYS A 229 -7.46 10.35 22.60
C LYS A 229 -8.39 11.41 23.25
N PRO A 230 -9.74 11.39 23.12
CA PRO A 230 -10.65 10.42 22.47
C PRO A 230 -11.62 11.14 21.46
N GLU A 231 -12.74 10.65 20.90
CA GLU A 231 -13.31 9.31 20.61
C GLU A 231 -14.22 9.41 19.33
N ALA A 232 -15.33 8.66 19.22
CA ALA A 232 -16.05 8.36 17.97
C ALA A 232 -17.60 8.30 18.10
N GLU A 233 -18.32 8.21 16.96
CA GLU A 233 -19.59 7.45 16.75
C GLU A 233 -19.75 7.13 15.24
N LYS A 234 -19.78 5.84 14.85
CA LYS A 234 -20.93 4.94 14.55
C LYS A 234 -21.57 5.03 13.15
N LYS A 235 -21.64 3.88 12.46
CA LYS A 235 -22.75 3.49 11.57
C LYS A 235 -22.90 1.95 11.51
N VAL A 236 -23.88 1.46 10.74
CA VAL A 236 -24.60 0.18 10.95
C VAL A 236 -24.20 -0.92 9.95
N GLU A 237 -24.59 -2.16 10.28
CA GLU A 237 -24.40 -3.44 9.59
C GLU A 237 -25.00 -3.49 8.16
N GLU A 238 -24.45 -4.35 7.29
CA GLU A 238 -25.23 -5.40 6.60
C GLU A 238 -24.37 -6.58 6.09
N VAL A 239 -24.99 -7.62 5.51
CA VAL A 239 -24.44 -8.99 5.43
C VAL A 239 -24.50 -9.59 4.00
N THR A 240 -23.47 -10.36 3.60
CA THR A 240 -23.56 -11.33 2.48
C THR A 240 -22.84 -12.65 2.79
N LYS A 241 -23.24 -13.76 2.13
CA LYS A 241 -22.73 -15.13 2.37
C LYS A 241 -21.70 -15.59 1.33
N SER A 242 -20.73 -16.39 1.77
CA SER A 242 -19.48 -16.75 1.06
C SER A 242 -19.49 -18.07 0.26
N CYS A 243 -20.61 -18.44 -0.37
CA CYS A 243 -20.81 -19.79 -0.94
C CYS A 243 -20.49 -19.98 -2.43
N LEU A 244 -20.12 -18.92 -3.16
CA LEU A 244 -19.89 -18.99 -4.61
C LEU A 244 -18.81 -20.04 -4.97
N GLY A 245 -19.21 -21.03 -5.77
CA GLY A 245 -18.31 -22.05 -6.34
C GLY A 245 -18.05 -23.31 -5.49
N LYS A 246 -18.51 -23.42 -4.24
CA LYS A 246 -18.15 -24.54 -3.33
C LYS A 246 -18.94 -25.86 -3.50
N TYR A 247 -20.07 -25.84 -4.20
CA TYR A 247 -21.05 -26.95 -4.25
C TYR A 247 -21.31 -27.42 -5.68
N SER A 248 -21.80 -28.64 -5.92
CA SER A 248 -21.93 -29.24 -7.27
C SER A 248 -22.86 -28.44 -8.20
N GLY A 249 -23.92 -27.85 -7.65
CA GLY A 249 -25.04 -27.25 -8.39
C GLY A 249 -26.27 -28.16 -8.46
N GLU A 250 -26.09 -29.44 -8.15
CA GLU A 250 -27.12 -30.48 -8.03
C GLU A 250 -27.50 -30.76 -6.56
N ASP A 251 -26.66 -30.31 -5.62
CA ASP A 251 -26.88 -30.44 -4.17
C ASP A 251 -28.18 -29.73 -3.72
N GLN A 252 -28.84 -30.25 -2.68
CA GLN A 252 -30.14 -29.76 -2.19
C GLN A 252 -30.10 -28.30 -1.71
N ASP A 253 -28.96 -27.84 -1.18
CA ASP A 253 -28.72 -26.44 -0.81
C ASP A 253 -28.54 -25.53 -2.04
N CYS A 254 -28.03 -26.05 -3.16
CA CYS A 254 -28.00 -25.32 -4.44
C CYS A 254 -29.38 -25.26 -5.08
N LEU A 255 -30.16 -26.35 -5.02
CA LEU A 255 -31.53 -26.41 -5.54
C LEU A 255 -32.49 -25.43 -4.85
N THR A 256 -32.17 -24.98 -3.63
CA THR A 256 -32.95 -24.00 -2.85
C THR A 256 -32.29 -22.61 -2.80
N CYS A 257 -31.16 -22.39 -3.49
CA CYS A 257 -30.41 -21.14 -3.42
C CYS A 257 -30.97 -20.05 -4.35
N ALA A 258 -31.28 -18.87 -3.78
CA ALA A 258 -31.83 -17.72 -4.52
C ALA A 258 -30.91 -17.13 -5.63
N ILE A 259 -29.65 -17.57 -5.73
CA ILE A 259 -28.70 -17.15 -6.77
C ILE A 259 -28.18 -18.30 -7.64
N LYS A 260 -28.86 -19.47 -7.62
CA LYS A 260 -28.40 -20.70 -8.30
C LYS A 260 -28.01 -20.50 -9.76
N GLU A 261 -28.88 -19.89 -10.56
CA GLU A 261 -28.69 -19.75 -12.02
C GLU A 261 -27.41 -18.95 -12.34
N LYS A 262 -27.21 -17.79 -11.70
CA LYS A 262 -25.99 -16.99 -11.87
C LYS A 262 -24.71 -17.76 -11.49
N CYS A 263 -24.79 -18.64 -10.50
CA CYS A 263 -23.67 -19.49 -10.09
C CYS A 263 -23.34 -20.58 -11.14
N LEU A 264 -24.36 -21.11 -11.82
CA LEU A 264 -24.21 -22.08 -12.91
C LEU A 264 -23.66 -21.44 -14.20
N GLU A 265 -24.08 -20.22 -14.53
CA GLU A 265 -23.54 -19.46 -15.67
C GLU A 265 -22.03 -19.18 -15.49
N LEU A 266 -21.64 -18.70 -14.29
CA LEU A 266 -20.24 -18.40 -13.93
C LEU A 266 -19.29 -19.62 -13.94
N ARG A 267 -19.81 -20.85 -14.04
CA ARG A 267 -19.00 -22.07 -14.22
C ARG A 267 -18.77 -22.45 -15.66
N LYS A 268 -19.78 -22.26 -16.53
CA LYS A 268 -19.71 -22.67 -17.95
C LYS A 268 -18.63 -21.89 -18.71
N SER A 269 -18.27 -20.69 -18.25
CA SER A 269 -17.24 -19.83 -18.84
C SER A 269 -15.79 -20.16 -18.46
N LYS A 270 -15.53 -21.17 -17.61
CA LYS A 270 -14.17 -21.43 -17.04
C LYS A 270 -13.42 -22.65 -17.61
N ILE A 271 -13.91 -23.31 -18.66
CA ILE A 271 -13.31 -24.56 -19.19
C ILE A 271 -12.73 -24.34 -20.61
N VAL A 272 -11.89 -23.30 -20.74
CA VAL A 272 -11.14 -22.86 -21.94
C VAL A 272 -9.93 -22.03 -21.42
N GLU A 273 -8.66 -22.20 -21.82
CA GLU A 273 -7.94 -23.33 -22.45
C GLU A 273 -6.41 -23.10 -22.23
N THR A 274 -5.54 -24.10 -22.51
CA THR A 274 -4.06 -23.96 -22.51
C THR A 274 -3.44 -24.86 -23.58
N PRO A 275 -2.34 -24.45 -24.26
CA PRO A 275 -1.02 -25.03 -23.90
C PRO A 275 0.27 -24.20 -24.21
N LYS A 276 1.13 -24.09 -23.19
CA LYS A 276 2.61 -24.40 -23.14
C LYS A 276 3.48 -24.43 -24.44
N ALA A 277 4.52 -23.58 -24.48
CA ALA A 277 5.86 -23.80 -25.12
C ALA A 277 6.90 -22.79 -24.55
N GLU A 278 8.03 -23.20 -23.93
CA GLU A 278 9.41 -23.36 -24.47
C GLU A 278 10.30 -22.08 -24.50
N THR A 279 11.63 -22.24 -24.47
CA THR A 279 12.63 -21.17 -24.22
C THR A 279 13.86 -21.23 -25.16
N PRO A 280 14.53 -20.08 -25.37
CA PRO A 280 15.99 -20.07 -25.54
C PRO A 280 16.71 -18.96 -24.73
N LYS A 281 18.05 -19.10 -24.58
CA LYS A 281 18.97 -18.09 -24.02
C LYS A 281 19.51 -17.17 -25.12
N ALA A 282 19.88 -15.92 -24.80
CA ALA A 282 21.16 -15.31 -25.23
C ALA A 282 21.49 -13.96 -24.54
N GLU A 283 22.76 -13.83 -24.15
CA GLU A 283 23.68 -12.66 -24.26
C GLU A 283 23.35 -11.24 -23.74
N THR A 284 24.38 -10.63 -23.12
CA THR A 284 24.44 -9.23 -22.65
C THR A 284 25.44 -8.39 -23.46
N PRO A 285 25.09 -7.17 -23.90
CA PRO A 285 26.04 -6.13 -24.28
C PRO A 285 26.50 -5.26 -23.09
N LYS A 286 27.57 -4.48 -23.29
CA LYS A 286 28.14 -3.56 -22.29
C LYS A 286 27.39 -2.21 -22.22
N ALA A 287 27.55 -1.51 -21.10
CA ALA A 287 27.11 -0.12 -20.94
C ALA A 287 28.05 0.89 -21.63
N GLU A 288 27.48 2.01 -22.08
CA GLU A 288 28.18 3.26 -22.39
C GLU A 288 27.59 4.40 -21.55
N THR A 289 28.42 5.37 -21.14
CA THR A 289 28.03 6.49 -20.26
C THR A 289 27.92 7.83 -21.00
N PRO A 290 26.76 8.51 -20.94
CA PRO A 290 26.66 9.94 -21.22
C PRO A 290 27.06 10.79 -20.01
N LYS A 291 27.59 11.99 -20.28
CA LYS A 291 28.23 12.88 -19.29
C LYS A 291 27.23 13.61 -18.38
N VAL A 292 27.75 14.06 -17.23
CA VAL A 292 27.14 15.05 -16.34
C VAL A 292 26.82 16.35 -17.10
N ALA A 293 25.70 16.99 -16.75
CA ALA A 293 25.39 18.37 -17.09
C ALA A 293 25.18 19.19 -15.79
N GLU A 294 25.63 20.44 -15.76
CA GLU A 294 25.65 21.26 -14.55
C GLU A 294 24.26 21.73 -14.08
N THR A 295 24.14 21.94 -12.77
CA THR A 295 22.94 22.45 -12.11
C THR A 295 22.87 23.98 -12.15
N ALA A 296 21.81 24.52 -12.74
CA ALA A 296 21.40 25.92 -12.57
C ALA A 296 20.76 26.13 -11.17
N PRO A 297 20.77 27.37 -10.62
CA PRO A 297 20.50 27.60 -9.20
C PRO A 297 19.02 27.44 -8.80
N VAL A 298 18.80 27.10 -7.53
CA VAL A 298 17.48 27.09 -6.89
C VAL A 298 16.94 28.52 -6.79
N VAL A 299 15.75 28.75 -7.35
CA VAL A 299 14.99 29.99 -7.19
C VAL A 299 13.60 29.65 -6.62
N ASP A 300 13.06 30.57 -5.82
CA ASP A 300 11.90 30.39 -4.93
C ASP A 300 10.70 29.63 -5.55
N SER A 301 10.64 28.32 -5.27
CA SER A 301 9.66 27.41 -5.86
C SER A 301 8.29 27.43 -5.18
N GLU A 302 8.13 28.09 -4.01
CA GLU A 302 6.86 28.09 -3.28
C GLU A 302 5.88 29.10 -3.87
N SER A 303 6.37 30.26 -4.34
CA SER A 303 5.54 31.29 -4.98
C SER A 303 4.75 30.76 -6.19
N LYS A 304 5.46 30.26 -7.21
CA LYS A 304 4.87 29.80 -8.48
C LYS A 304 3.93 28.59 -8.35
N ILE A 305 4.15 27.71 -7.37
CA ILE A 305 3.24 26.57 -7.15
C ILE A 305 1.88 27.07 -6.63
N ASN A 306 1.86 28.14 -5.83
CA ASN A 306 0.61 28.80 -5.48
C ASN A 306 -0.05 29.46 -6.70
N ASP A 307 0.71 30.02 -7.66
CA ASP A 307 0.15 30.53 -8.92
C ASP A 307 -0.40 29.43 -9.84
N ILE A 308 0.24 28.25 -9.89
CA ILE A 308 -0.26 27.06 -10.61
C ILE A 308 -1.55 26.56 -9.98
N ILE A 309 -1.58 26.40 -8.65
CA ILE A 309 -2.80 26.03 -7.90
C ILE A 309 -3.91 27.08 -8.10
N ALA A 310 -3.59 28.37 -8.04
CA ALA A 310 -4.55 29.45 -8.31
C ALA A 310 -5.05 29.46 -9.76
N SER A 311 -4.21 29.09 -10.73
CA SER A 311 -4.58 28.95 -12.14
C SER A 311 -5.49 27.74 -12.37
N ILE A 312 -5.28 26.64 -11.65
CA ILE A 312 -6.18 25.47 -11.63
C ILE A 312 -7.53 25.85 -10.99
N LYS A 313 -7.53 26.58 -9.87
CA LYS A 313 -8.77 27.11 -9.25
C LYS A 313 -9.54 28.00 -10.21
N LYS A 314 -8.88 28.97 -10.86
CA LYS A 314 -9.51 29.86 -11.86
C LYS A 314 -10.13 29.09 -13.04
N LYS A 315 -9.49 28.01 -13.52
CA LYS A 315 -10.06 27.14 -14.56
C LYS A 315 -11.31 26.41 -14.06
N LYS A 316 -11.23 25.74 -12.91
CA LYS A 316 -12.38 25.01 -12.31
C LYS A 316 -13.55 25.92 -11.92
N GLU A 317 -13.27 27.15 -11.50
CA GLU A 317 -14.30 28.17 -11.27
C GLU A 317 -14.97 28.65 -12.56
N ALA A 318 -14.23 28.71 -13.68
CA ALA A 318 -14.81 29.06 -14.98
C ALA A 318 -15.69 27.91 -15.52
N GLU A 319 -15.22 26.66 -15.39
CA GLU A 319 -15.97 25.45 -15.76
C GLU A 319 -17.31 25.38 -15.00
N LYS A 320 -17.29 25.52 -13.67
CA LYS A 320 -18.51 25.57 -12.83
C LYS A 320 -19.46 26.73 -13.14
N LYS A 321 -18.97 27.83 -13.71
CA LYS A 321 -19.81 28.97 -14.13
C LYS A 321 -20.42 28.74 -15.52
N GLY A 322 -19.80 27.93 -16.37
CA GLY A 322 -20.37 27.50 -17.64
C GLY A 322 -21.62 26.62 -17.45
N GLU A 323 -21.52 25.60 -16.60
CA GLU A 323 -22.65 24.67 -16.32
C GLU A 323 -23.87 25.32 -15.65
N GLN A 324 -23.77 26.57 -15.16
CA GLN A 324 -24.90 27.32 -14.59
C GLN A 324 -25.54 28.31 -15.58
N THR A 325 -25.14 28.29 -16.85
CA THR A 325 -25.64 29.21 -17.90
C THR A 325 -26.03 28.52 -19.22
N GLY A 326 -26.24 27.19 -19.18
CA GLY A 326 -26.78 26.37 -20.28
C GLY A 326 -28.21 25.93 -20.05
#